data_AF-F1Z9T0-F1
#
_entry.id   AF-F1Z9T0-F1
#
_cell.length_a   1.000
_cell.length_b   1.000
_cell.length_c   1.000
_cell.angle_alpha   90.00
_cell.angle_beta   90.00
_cell.angle_gamma   90.00
#
_symmetry.space_group_name_H-M   'P 1'
#
loop_
_entity.id
_entity.type
_entity.pdbx_description
1 polymer ?
#
loop_
_entity_poly.entity_id
_entity_poly.type
_entity_poly.pdbx_seq_one_letter_code
_entity_poly.pdbx_strand_id
1 'polypeptide(L)'
;MEKAGMPDFNPGDARPTWRKPIGVLTLVIALAIYVGVVAMLAGPLATWPVLAQMVAYIALGTIWILPLRRFMIWMETGRWG
;
A
#
# COMPACT_ATOMS: atom_id res chain seq x y z
N MET A 1 -8.14 11.38 51.75
CA MET A 1 -8.42 10.06 51.13
C MET A 1 -8.13 10.21 49.64
N GLU A 2 -6.85 10.36 49.31
CA GLU A 2 -6.34 10.57 47.95
C GLU A 2 -6.21 9.21 47.27
N LYS A 3 -7.10 8.92 46.31
CA LYS A 3 -6.92 7.80 45.38
C LYS A 3 -5.88 8.27 44.35
N ALA A 4 -4.62 8.11 44.71
CA ALA A 4 -3.47 8.34 43.84
C ALA A 4 -3.66 7.63 42.50
N GLY A 5 -3.29 8.32 41.42
CA GLY A 5 -3.43 7.89 40.03
C GLY A 5 -2.72 6.58 39.72
N MET A 6 -3.44 5.47 39.82
CA MET A 6 -3.07 4.21 39.20
C MET A 6 -3.58 4.23 37.75
N PRO A 7 -2.70 4.07 36.73
CA PRO A 7 -3.14 3.88 35.36
C PRO A 7 -4.10 2.69 35.30
N ASP A 8 -5.26 2.88 34.68
CA ASP A 8 -6.22 1.83 34.40
C ASP A 8 -5.68 0.91 33.31
N PHE A 9 -4.80 -0.01 33.68
CA PHE A 9 -4.34 -1.08 32.80
C PHE A 9 -5.51 -2.04 32.52
N ASN A 10 -6.35 -1.70 31.54
CA ASN A 10 -7.41 -2.57 31.06
C ASN A 10 -6.83 -3.61 30.08
N PRO A 11 -6.77 -4.91 30.43
CA PRO A 11 -6.22 -5.95 29.56
C PRO A 11 -7.03 -6.14 28.27
N GLY A 12 -8.24 -5.60 28.20
CA GLY A 12 -9.12 -5.64 27.03
C GLY A 12 -8.80 -4.61 25.93
N ASP A 13 -7.84 -3.71 26.15
CA ASP A 13 -7.51 -2.65 25.20
C ASP A 13 -6.70 -3.13 24.00
N ALA A 14 -6.11 -4.32 24.08
CA ALA A 14 -5.50 -5.02 22.95
C ALA A 14 -6.59 -5.62 22.04
N ARG A 15 -7.53 -4.81 21.55
CA ARG A 15 -8.54 -5.27 20.58
C ARG A 15 -7.81 -5.62 19.28
N PRO A 16 -7.78 -6.90 18.86
CA PRO A 16 -7.05 -7.31 17.66
C PRO A 16 -7.73 -6.70 16.43
N THR A 17 -7.19 -5.56 15.99
CA THR A 17 -7.71 -4.83 14.83
C THR A 17 -7.15 -5.49 13.58
N TRP A 18 -7.84 -6.51 13.08
CA TRP A 18 -7.50 -7.24 11.85
C TRP A 18 -7.36 -6.35 10.60
N ARG A 19 -7.82 -5.09 10.65
CA ARG A 19 -7.71 -4.10 9.55
C ARG A 19 -6.26 -3.75 9.19
N LYS A 20 -5.37 -3.60 10.18
CA LYS A 20 -3.97 -3.20 9.96
C LYS A 20 -3.16 -4.28 9.20
N PRO A 21 -3.17 -5.57 9.61
CA PRO A 21 -2.42 -6.60 8.90
C PRO A 21 -2.99 -6.89 7.51
N ILE A 22 -4.31 -6.82 7.32
CA ILE A 22 -4.92 -7.03 5.99
C ILE A 22 -4.47 -5.95 5.02
N GLY A 23 -4.42 -4.68 5.46
CA GLY A 23 -3.88 -3.61 4.63
C GLY A 23 -2.44 -3.90 4.18
N VAL A 24 -1.54 -4.18 5.12
CA VAL A 24 -0.15 -4.48 4.79
C VAL A 24 -0.05 -5.65 3.80
N LEU A 25 -0.83 -6.71 3.99
CA LEU A 25 -0.82 -7.86 3.08
C LEU A 25 -1.30 -7.49 1.67
N THR A 26 -2.38 -6.71 1.56
CA THR A 26 -2.86 -6.22 0.26
C THR A 26 -1.83 -5.32 -0.42
N LEU A 27 -1.15 -4.44 0.33
CA LEU A 27 -0.08 -3.59 -0.22
C LEU A 27 1.06 -4.45 -0.78
N VAL A 28 1.48 -5.47 -0.03
CA VAL A 28 2.55 -6.39 -0.47
C VAL A 28 2.13 -7.15 -1.73
N ILE A 29 0.90 -7.66 -1.80
CA ILE A 29 0.38 -8.34 -2.99
C ILE A 29 0.31 -7.38 -4.19
N ALA A 30 -0.21 -6.18 -4.00
CA ALA A 30 -0.30 -5.17 -5.05
C ALA A 30 1.10 -4.78 -5.57
N LEU A 31 2.08 -4.65 -4.67
CA LEU A 31 3.47 -4.39 -5.04
C LEU A 31 4.08 -5.57 -5.82
N ALA A 32 3.82 -6.81 -5.39
CA ALA A 32 4.28 -8.00 -6.10
C ALA A 32 3.70 -8.08 -7.52
N ILE A 33 2.41 -7.80 -7.68
CA ILE A 33 1.74 -7.73 -8.99
C ILE A 33 2.36 -6.62 -9.83
N TYR A 34 2.57 -5.43 -9.26
CA TYR A 34 3.18 -4.30 -9.97
C TYR A 34 4.56 -4.67 -10.50
N VAL A 35 5.44 -5.20 -9.65
CA VAL A 35 6.78 -5.63 -10.06
C VAL A 35 6.72 -6.72 -11.14
N GLY A 36 5.80 -7.68 -11.02
CA GLY A 36 5.58 -8.71 -12.04
C GLY A 36 5.17 -8.12 -13.40
N VAL A 37 4.22 -7.19 -13.41
CA VAL A 37 3.77 -6.49 -14.62
C VAL A 37 4.91 -5.66 -15.22
N VAL A 38 5.66 -4.93 -14.40
CA VAL A 38 6.84 -4.15 -14.84
C VAL A 38 7.87 -5.08 -15.47
N ALA A 39 8.19 -6.22 -14.85
CA ALA A 39 9.16 -7.19 -15.36
C ALA A 39 8.70 -7.82 -16.68
N MET A 40 7.40 -8.13 -16.82
CA MET A 40 6.81 -8.62 -18.08
C MET A 40 6.91 -7.59 -19.20
N LEU A 41 6.70 -6.31 -18.88
CA LEU A 41 6.80 -5.21 -19.82
C LEU A 41 8.27 -4.87 -20.16
N ALA A 42 9.21 -5.05 -19.22
CA ALA A 42 10.62 -4.72 -19.41
C ALA A 42 11.28 -5.49 -20.57
N GLY A 43 10.86 -6.74 -20.84
CA GLY A 43 11.35 -7.52 -21.97
C GLY A 43 11.04 -6.88 -23.32
N PRO A 44 9.75 -6.69 -23.68
CA PRO A 44 9.34 -5.98 -24.90
C PRO A 44 9.81 -4.53 -24.98
N LEU A 45 9.98 -3.83 -23.85
CA LEU A 45 10.50 -2.47 -23.84
C LEU A 45 11.98 -2.39 -24.19
N ALA A 46 12.76 -3.46 -23.99
CA ALA A 46 14.20 -3.48 -24.29
C ALA A 46 14.51 -3.41 -25.80
N THR A 47 13.55 -3.73 -26.66
CA THR A 47 13.69 -3.58 -28.13
C THR A 47 13.22 -2.22 -28.64
N TRP A 48 12.64 -1.37 -27.78
CA TRP A 48 12.15 -0.05 -28.16
C TRP A 48 13.23 1.04 -28.05
N PRO A 49 13.15 2.10 -28.88
CA PRO A 49 14.05 3.24 -28.77
C PRO A 49 13.89 3.95 -27.40
N VAL A 50 15.00 4.46 -26.87
CA VAL A 50 15.13 5.05 -25.52
C VAL A 50 14.06 6.08 -25.19
N LEU A 51 13.60 6.88 -26.16
CA LEU A 51 12.54 7.87 -25.95
C LEU A 51 11.19 7.23 -25.62
N ALA A 52 10.82 6.15 -26.32
CA ALA A 52 9.57 5.44 -26.05
C ALA A 52 9.65 4.72 -24.69
N GLN A 53 10.83 4.19 -24.35
CA GLN A 53 11.10 3.61 -23.04
C GLN A 53 10.94 4.64 -21.91
N MET A 54 11.42 5.87 -22.11
CA MET A 54 11.29 6.97 -21.14
C MET A 54 9.81 7.32 -20.87
N VAL A 55 9.01 7.48 -21.93
CA VAL A 55 7.57 7.77 -21.79
C VAL A 55 6.84 6.63 -21.10
N ALA A 56 7.17 5.38 -21.44
CA ALA A 56 6.55 4.21 -20.82
C ALA A 56 6.87 4.12 -19.33
N TYR A 57 8.12 4.37 -18.91
CA TYR A 57 8.47 4.39 -17.48
C TYR A 57 7.80 5.54 -16.72
N ILE A 58 7.67 6.73 -17.33
CA ILE A 58 6.94 7.84 -16.70
C ILE A 58 5.46 7.48 -16.51
N ALA A 59 4.82 6.89 -17.53
CA ALA A 59 3.44 6.44 -17.44
C ALA A 59 3.26 5.35 -16.37
N LEU A 60 4.16 4.36 -16.34
CA LEU A 60 4.14 3.26 -15.38
C LEU A 60 4.37 3.75 -13.93
N GLY A 61 5.25 4.73 -13.74
CA GLY A 61 5.47 5.39 -12.45
C GLY A 61 4.29 6.25 -12.01
N THR A 62 3.63 6.93 -12.96
CA THR A 62 2.47 7.79 -12.67
C THR A 62 1.22 6.97 -12.34
N ILE A 63 0.94 5.93 -13.13
CA ILE A 63 -0.19 5.01 -12.92
C ILE A 63 -0.10 4.33 -11.56
N TRP A 64 1.11 4.01 -11.08
CA TRP A 64 1.36 3.40 -9.78
C TRP A 64 0.91 4.26 -8.58
N ILE A 65 0.84 5.58 -8.72
CA ILE A 65 0.51 6.49 -7.61
C ILE A 65 -1.00 6.52 -7.31
N LEU A 66 -1.85 6.35 -8.34
CA LEU A 66 -3.31 6.29 -8.18
C LEU A 66 -3.79 5.21 -7.17
N PRO A 67 -3.36 3.95 -7.28
CA PRO A 67 -3.77 2.91 -6.33
C PRO A 67 -3.23 3.18 -4.93
N LEU A 68 -2.03 3.78 -4.79
CA LEU A 68 -1.45 4.12 -3.49
C LEU A 68 -2.35 5.08 -2.70
N ARG A 69 -2.84 6.13 -3.36
CA ARG A 69 -3.78 7.10 -2.75
C ARG A 69 -5.07 6.43 -2.30
N ARG A 70 -5.67 5.58 -3.15
CA ARG A 70 -6.94 4.89 -2.83
C ARG A 70 -6.76 3.90 -1.69
N PHE A 71 -5.61 3.22 -1.66
CA PHE A 71 -5.24 2.25 -0.65
C PHE A 71 -5.00 2.89 0.73
N MET A 72 -4.33 4.04 0.77
CA MET A 72 -4.08 4.77 2.03
C MET A 72 -5.38 5.24 2.68
N ILE A 73 -6.31 5.77 1.87
CA ILE A 73 -7.67 6.14 2.32
C ILE A 73 -8.39 4.92 2.90
N TRP A 74 -8.27 3.77 2.26
CA TRP A 74 -8.87 2.53 2.74
C TRP A 74 -8.22 2.01 4.02
N MET A 75 -6.91 2.14 4.20
CA MET A 75 -6.26 1.74 5.47
C MET A 75 -6.70 2.61 6.65
N GLU A 76 -6.87 3.92 6.45
CA GLU A 76 -7.23 4.87 7.51
C GLU A 76 -8.72 4.83 7.85
N THR A 77 -9.60 4.64 6.87
CA THR A 77 -11.06 4.69 7.09
C THR A 77 -11.73 3.31 7.03
N GLY A 78 -11.13 2.33 6.36
CA GLY A 78 -11.75 1.08 5.90
C GLY A 78 -13.16 1.27 5.36
N ARG A 79 -13.35 2.39 4.66
CA ARG A 79 -14.44 2.63 3.74
C ARG A 79 -13.83 2.54 2.35
N TRP A 80 -14.43 1.76 1.46
CA TRP A 80 -14.19 1.95 0.04
C TRP A 80 -14.89 3.26 -0.31
N GLY A 81 -14.10 4.28 -0.65
CA GLY A 81 -14.55 5.68 -0.74
C GLY A 81 -15.80 5.88 -1.57
#